data_AF-A0A388NW55-F1
#
_entry.id   AF-A0A388NW55-F1
#
_cell.length_a   1.000
_cell.length_b   1.000
_cell.length_c   1.000
_cell.angle_alpha   90.00
_cell.angle_beta   90.00
_cell.angle_gamma   90.00
#
_symmetry.space_group_name_H-M   'P 1'
#
loop_
_entity.id
_entity.type
_entity.pdbx_description
1 polymer ?
#
loop_
_entity_poly.entity_id
_entity_poly.type
_entity_poly.pdbx_seq_one_letter_code
_entity_poly.pdbx_strand_id
1 'polypeptide(L)'
;MLSTLSCKEWEAEAVAEGESFSGLNAQLEQAACKEASTADGFTIVSCSGKISTTYNGEVREWPLEARNFRVQAQASEWLVCGYAAK
;
A
#
# COMPACT_ATOMS: atom_id res chain seq x y z
N MET A 1 -1.55 2.44 13.36
CA MET A 1 -1.38 0.97 13.23
C MET A 1 -1.87 0.63 11.82
N LEU A 2 -1.26 -0.30 11.07
CA LEU A 2 -1.72 -0.55 9.69
C LEU A 2 -3.20 -0.96 9.63
N SER A 3 -3.67 -1.67 10.66
CA SER A 3 -5.07 -2.02 10.87
C SER A 3 -6.02 -0.81 10.89
N THR A 4 -5.59 0.36 11.38
CA THR A 4 -6.45 1.56 11.44
C THR A 4 -6.47 2.34 10.12
N LEU A 5 -5.64 1.96 9.14
CA LEU A 5 -5.58 2.57 7.81
C LEU A 5 -6.08 1.61 6.71
N SER A 6 -6.61 0.45 7.11
CA SER A 6 -7.14 -0.57 6.22
C SER A 6 -8.61 -0.82 6.49
N CYS A 7 -9.32 -1.25 5.46
CA CYS A 7 -10.69 -1.71 5.61
C CYS A 7 -10.71 -3.00 6.41
N LYS A 8 -11.77 -3.21 7.23
CA LYS A 8 -11.88 -4.35 8.14
C LYS A 8 -11.59 -5.71 7.51
N GLU A 9 -12.00 -5.87 6.26
CA GLU A 9 -11.84 -7.12 5.48
C GLU A 9 -10.39 -7.36 5.01
N TRP A 10 -9.53 -6.35 5.05
CA TRP A 10 -8.13 -6.39 4.60
C TRP A 10 -7.11 -6.17 5.73
N GLU A 11 -7.58 -5.99 6.97
CA GLU A 11 -6.72 -5.68 8.12
C GLU A 11 -5.62 -6.73 8.34
N ALA A 12 -5.98 -8.01 8.25
CA ALA A 12 -5.05 -9.11 8.50
C ALA A 12 -3.94 -9.14 7.46
N GLU A 13 -4.28 -8.97 6.19
CA GLU A 13 -3.34 -8.92 5.08
C GLU A 13 -2.45 -7.68 5.15
N ALA A 14 -3.02 -6.51 5.48
CA ALA A 14 -2.25 -5.27 5.64
C ALA A 14 -1.20 -5.39 6.75
N VAL A 15 -1.57 -5.99 7.89
CA VAL A 15 -0.64 -6.25 9.00
C VAL A 15 0.43 -7.25 8.58
N ALA A 16 0.05 -8.39 8.00
CA ALA A 16 1.00 -9.41 7.57
C ALA A 16 2.00 -8.89 6.52
N GLU A 17 1.53 -8.07 5.58
CA GLU A 17 2.40 -7.43 4.59
C GLU A 17 3.36 -6.44 5.26
N GLY A 18 2.87 -5.59 6.16
CA GLY A 18 3.73 -4.68 6.94
C GLY A 18 4.79 -5.41 7.76
N GLU A 19 4.42 -6.55 8.38
CA GLU A 19 5.36 -7.41 9.11
C GLU A 19 6.42 -8.03 8.20
N SER A 20 6.12 -8.30 6.93
CA SER A 20 7.12 -8.81 5.98
C SER A 20 8.27 -7.82 5.72
N PHE A 21 8.02 -6.52 5.91
CA PHE A 21 9.04 -5.47 5.85
C PHE A 21 9.77 -5.26 7.19
N SER A 22 9.29 -5.87 8.27
CA SER A 22 9.95 -5.79 9.57
C SER A 22 11.34 -6.43 9.49
N GLY A 23 12.36 -5.68 9.92
CA GLY A 23 13.76 -6.13 9.81
C GLY A 23 14.43 -5.92 8.45
N LEU A 24 13.73 -5.39 7.44
CA LEU A 24 14.30 -5.11 6.11
C LEU A 24 14.76 -3.65 5.91
N ASN A 25 14.84 -2.84 6.97
CA ASN A 25 15.18 -1.40 6.90
C ASN A 25 14.44 -0.68 5.74
N ALA A 26 13.13 -0.88 5.66
CA ALA A 26 12.31 -0.36 4.58
C ALA A 26 12.23 1.17 4.62
N GLN A 27 12.45 1.82 3.47
CA GLN A 27 12.28 3.25 3.26
C GLN A 27 11.32 3.50 2.11
N LEU A 28 10.39 4.44 2.32
CA LEU A 28 9.49 4.90 1.28
C LEU A 28 10.12 6.10 0.58
N GLU A 29 10.39 5.97 -0.71
CA GLU A 29 11.04 6.99 -1.51
C GLU A 29 10.08 7.55 -2.55
N GLN A 30 9.91 8.88 -2.54
CA GLN A 30 9.20 9.64 -3.58
C GLN A 30 7.74 9.20 -3.79
N ALA A 31 7.06 8.77 -2.72
CA ALA A 31 5.67 8.36 -2.79
C ALA A 31 4.75 9.54 -3.17
N ALA A 32 4.09 9.41 -4.31
CA ALA A 32 3.05 10.34 -4.75
C ALA A 32 1.89 9.55 -5.34
N CYS A 33 0.70 9.74 -4.79
CA CYS A 33 -0.49 8.97 -5.16
C CYS A 33 -1.52 9.86 -5.84
N LYS A 34 -2.19 9.31 -6.84
CA LYS A 34 -3.30 9.96 -7.54
C LYS A 34 -4.43 8.98 -7.77
N GLU A 35 -5.65 9.49 -7.80
CA GLU A 35 -6.79 8.73 -8.30
C GLU A 35 -6.54 8.36 -9.77
N ALA A 36 -6.73 7.08 -10.07
CA ALA A 36 -6.58 6.50 -11.40
C ALA A 36 -7.94 6.21 -12.03
N SER A 37 -8.88 5.65 -11.26
CA SER A 37 -10.24 5.34 -11.69
C SER A 37 -11.15 5.05 -10.50
N THR A 38 -12.40 4.66 -10.78
CA THR A 38 -13.33 4.07 -9.79
C THR A 38 -13.81 2.73 -10.34
N ALA A 39 -13.82 1.68 -9.51
CA ALA A 39 -14.26 0.33 -9.90
C ALA A 39 -14.86 -0.40 -8.70
N ASP A 40 -15.97 -1.13 -8.93
CA ASP A 40 -16.65 -1.97 -7.92
C ASP A 40 -16.99 -1.25 -6.60
N GLY A 41 -17.28 0.06 -6.66
CA GLY A 41 -17.56 0.88 -5.48
C GLY A 41 -16.32 1.38 -4.73
N PHE A 42 -15.12 1.13 -5.24
CA PHE A 42 -13.85 1.62 -4.71
C PHE A 42 -13.25 2.70 -5.60
N THR A 43 -12.56 3.65 -4.98
CA THR A 43 -11.63 4.53 -5.69
C THR A 43 -10.33 3.75 -5.90
N ILE A 44 -9.82 3.75 -7.13
CA ILE A 44 -8.56 3.11 -7.48
C ILE A 44 -7.47 4.18 -7.47
N VAL A 45 -6.46 3.98 -6.65
CA VAL A 45 -5.33 4.90 -6.49
C VAL A 45 -4.07 4.25 -7.06
N SER A 46 -3.37 4.98 -7.90
CA SER A 46 -2.05 4.59 -8.40
C SER A 46 -1.01 5.49 -7.75
N CYS A 47 0.06 4.88 -7.23
CA CYS A 47 1.14 5.59 -6.58
C CYS A 47 2.43 5.43 -7.38
N SER A 48 3.19 6.51 -7.51
CA SER A 48 4.56 6.47 -8.00
C SER A 48 5.56 6.45 -6.86
N GLY A 49 6.81 6.10 -7.17
CA GLY A 49 7.90 5.99 -6.22
C GLY A 49 8.19 4.53 -5.88
N LYS A 50 8.92 4.28 -4.79
CA LYS A 50 9.35 2.92 -4.45
C LYS A 50 9.51 2.72 -2.95
N ILE A 51 9.42 1.46 -2.54
CA ILE A 51 9.96 1.02 -1.26
C ILE A 51 11.38 0.49 -1.52
N SER A 52 12.36 0.99 -0.80
CA SER A 52 13.72 0.45 -0.77
C SER A 52 13.91 -0.34 0.50
N THR A 53 14.34 -1.59 0.39
CA THR A 53 14.65 -2.46 1.53
C THR A 53 16.13 -2.81 1.51
N THR A 54 16.78 -2.83 2.67
CA THR A 54 18.17 -3.24 2.81
C THR A 54 18.29 -4.41 3.78
N TYR A 55 18.79 -5.54 3.28
CA TYR A 55 19.07 -6.74 4.08
C TYR A 55 20.47 -7.25 3.78
N ASN A 56 21.30 -7.40 4.82
CA ASN A 56 22.70 -7.85 4.70
C ASN A 56 23.54 -7.05 3.68
N GLY A 57 23.29 -5.74 3.56
CA GLY A 57 23.97 -4.86 2.61
C GLY A 57 23.43 -4.90 1.17
N GLU A 58 22.50 -5.81 0.87
CA GLU A 58 21.81 -5.83 -0.43
C GLU A 58 20.58 -4.91 -0.40
N VAL A 59 20.50 -4.03 -1.39
CA VAL A 59 19.34 -3.16 -1.61
C VAL A 59 18.39 -3.84 -2.59
N ARG A 60 17.10 -3.88 -2.25
CA ARG A 60 16.02 -4.30 -3.15
C ARG A 60 14.99 -3.19 -3.25
N GLU A 61 14.51 -2.97 -4.47
CA GLU A 61 13.55 -1.93 -4.78
C GLU A 61 12.21 -2.54 -5.18
N TRP A 62 11.13 -1.94 -4.68
CA TRP A 62 9.76 -2.34 -4.91
C TRP A 62 8.98 -1.13 -5.47
N PRO A 63 8.83 -1.02 -6.80
CA PRO A 63 8.10 0.10 -7.41
C PRO A 63 6.64 0.10 -6.96
N LEU A 64 6.12 1.27 -6.57
CA LEU A 64 4.73 1.41 -6.14
C LEU A 64 3.75 1.31 -7.32
N GLU A 65 4.20 1.65 -8.52
CA GLU A 65 3.42 1.59 -9.76
C GLU A 65 3.07 0.15 -10.16
N ALA A 66 3.76 -0.84 -9.57
CA ALA A 66 3.51 -2.25 -9.82
C ALA A 66 2.14 -2.71 -9.31
N ARG A 67 1.47 -1.90 -8.48
CA ARG A 67 0.15 -2.20 -7.91
C ARG A 67 -0.72 -0.94 -7.86
N ASN A 68 -2.01 -1.14 -8.09
CA ASN A 68 -3.02 -0.12 -7.81
C ASN A 68 -3.74 -0.50 -6.52
N PHE A 69 -4.05 0.49 -5.69
CA PHE A 69 -4.73 0.32 -4.41
C PHE A 69 -6.22 0.58 -4.58
N ARG A 70 -7.06 -0.26 -3.96
CA ARG A 70 -8.47 0.03 -3.75
C ARG A 70 -8.60 0.77 -2.44
N VAL A 71 -9.25 1.94 -2.46
CA VAL A 71 -9.50 2.72 -1.25
C VAL A 71 -10.98 3.09 -1.14
N GLN A 72 -11.44 3.30 0.10
CA GLN A 72 -12.79 3.74 0.40
C GLN A 72 -12.78 4.81 1.48
N ALA A 73 -13.60 5.84 1.31
CA ALA A 73 -13.81 6.85 2.33
C ALA A 73 -14.75 6.31 3.43
N GLN A 74 -14.28 6.28 4.68
CA GLN A 74 -15.05 5.87 5.85
C GLN A 74 -14.73 6.80 7.02
N ALA A 75 -15.76 7.30 7.70
CA ALA A 75 -15.60 8.17 8.89
C ALA A 75 -14.60 9.34 8.72
N SER A 76 -14.65 10.01 7.55
CA SER A 76 -13.73 11.10 7.16
C SER A 76 -12.27 10.70 6.92
N GLU A 77 -11.96 9.42 6.87
CA GLU A 77 -10.65 8.88 6.52
C GLU A 77 -10.72 8.04 5.23
N TRP A 78 -9.60 7.93 4.53
CA TRP A 78 -9.47 7.01 3.41
C TRP A 78 -8.76 5.74 3.88
N LEU A 79 -9.43 4.60 3.71
CA LEU A 79 -8.92 3.30 4.11
C LEU A 79 -8.52 2.49 2.90
N VAL A 80 -7.42 1.74 3.01
CA VAL A 80 -6.97 0.78 1.98
C VAL A 80 -7.74 -0.53 2.14
N CYS A 81 -8.48 -0.91 1.10
CA CYS A 81 -9.25 -2.16 1.08
C CYS A 81 -8.57 -3.28 0.26
N GLY A 82 -7.30 -3.10 -0.07
CA GLY A 82 -6.48 -4.06 -0.80
C GLY A 82 -6.02 -3.56 -2.16
N TYR A 83 -5.67 -4.49 -3.03
CA TYR A 83 -5.15 -4.19 -4.37
C TYR A 83 -6.25 -4.31 -5.43
N ALA A 84 -6.17 -3.45 -6.45
CA ALA A 84 -6.96 -3.64 -7.66
C ALA A 84 -6.44 -4.88 -8.41
N ALA A 85 -7.36 -5.67 -8.98
CA ALA A 85 -6.99 -6.72 -9.90
C ALA A 85 -6.18 -6.14 -11.07
N LYS A 86 -5.17 -6.88 -11.52
CA LYS A 86 -4.38 -6.52 -12.71
C LYS A 86 -5.23 -6.61 -13.97
#